data_AF-A0A068VQI9-F1
#
_entry.id   AF-A0A068VQI9-F1
#
_cell.length_a   1.000
_cell.length_b   1.000
_cell.length_c   1.000
_cell.angle_alpha   90.00
_cell.angle_beta   90.00
_cell.angle_gamma   90.00
#
_symmetry.space_group_name_H-M   'P 1'
#
loop_
_entity.id
_entity.type
_entity.pdbx_description
1 polymer ?
#
loop_
_entity_poly.entity_id
_entity_poly.type
_entity_poly.pdbx_seq_one_letter_code
_entity_poly.pdbx_strand_id
1 'polypeptide(L)'
;MRFWVVVLCSFLSLVGVFAQDLSSIITKPLFEQMLKHRNDANCPAHGFYTYEAFIAAARSNGAFGTTGDITARKREIAAFLAQTSHETTGGWATAPDGPYAWGYCFKQEQGNPPDYCVANQQWPCAPGKKYYGRGPIQISYNYNYGPAGRAIGSDLLNNPDLVATDPT
;
A
#
# COMPACT_ATOMS: atom_id res chain seq x y z
N MET A 1 -65.80 5.47 -22.64
CA MET A 1 -64.93 4.64 -21.77
C MET A 1 -63.58 5.33 -21.67
N ARG A 2 -63.24 5.91 -20.51
CA ARG A 2 -61.98 6.63 -20.25
C ARG A 2 -60.93 5.63 -19.75
N PHE A 3 -59.85 5.43 -20.51
CA PHE A 3 -58.68 4.68 -20.07
C PHE A 3 -57.78 5.59 -19.22
N TRP A 4 -57.46 5.14 -18.02
CA TRP A 4 -56.43 5.75 -17.17
C TRP A 4 -55.11 5.04 -17.45
N VAL A 5 -54.10 5.78 -17.92
CA VAL A 5 -52.71 5.30 -17.95
C VAL A 5 -52.07 5.76 -16.64
N VAL A 6 -51.78 4.81 -15.74
CA VAL A 6 -50.98 5.05 -14.55
C VAL A 6 -49.51 4.97 -14.96
N VAL A 7 -48.82 6.10 -14.96
CA VAL A 7 -47.36 6.15 -15.11
C VAL A 7 -46.75 5.86 -13.74
N LEU A 8 -46.17 4.67 -13.58
CA LEU A 8 -45.32 4.35 -12.43
C LEU A 8 -43.96 5.05 -12.62
N CYS A 9 -43.75 6.17 -11.93
CA CYS A 9 -42.41 6.75 -11.78
C CYS A 9 -41.63 5.91 -10.77
N SER A 10 -40.81 4.98 -11.26
CA SER A 10 -39.80 4.31 -10.45
C SER A 10 -38.72 5.31 -10.07
N PHE A 11 -38.76 5.82 -8.84
CA PHE A 11 -37.64 6.53 -8.23
C PHE A 11 -36.52 5.51 -7.98
N LEU A 12 -35.53 5.50 -8.87
CA LEU A 12 -34.26 4.86 -8.59
C LEU A 12 -33.55 5.73 -7.54
N SER A 13 -33.74 5.39 -6.27
CA SER A 13 -32.95 5.98 -5.18
C SER A 13 -31.49 5.59 -5.40
N LEU A 14 -30.73 6.46 -6.05
CA LEU A 14 -29.27 6.51 -5.93
C LEU A 14 -28.98 6.81 -4.46
N VAL A 15 -28.97 5.76 -3.64
CA VAL A 15 -28.26 5.79 -2.37
C VAL A 15 -26.80 5.83 -2.79
N GLY A 16 -26.30 7.06 -3.03
CA GLY A 16 -24.88 7.32 -3.01
C GLY A 16 -24.42 6.90 -1.63
N VAL A 17 -23.92 5.67 -1.52
CA VAL A 17 -23.06 5.30 -0.41
C VAL A 17 -21.91 6.27 -0.53
N PHE A 18 -21.89 7.30 0.31
CA PHE A 18 -20.70 8.10 0.50
C PHE A 18 -19.62 7.10 0.88
N ALA A 19 -18.74 6.76 -0.07
CA ALA A 19 -17.57 5.97 0.21
C ALA A 19 -16.84 6.73 1.31
N GLN A 20 -16.90 6.18 2.52
CA GLN A 20 -16.31 6.82 3.68
C GLN A 20 -14.81 6.87 3.41
N ASP A 21 -14.29 8.08 3.21
CA ASP A 21 -12.89 8.28 2.84
C ASP A 21 -11.99 7.64 3.89
N LEU A 22 -10.99 6.88 3.44
CA LEU A 22 -10.02 6.18 4.28
C LEU A 22 -9.40 7.12 5.32
N SER A 23 -9.24 8.39 4.95
CA SER A 23 -8.74 9.48 5.80
C SER A 23 -9.54 9.72 7.09
N SER A 24 -10.81 9.30 7.13
CA SER A 24 -11.67 9.38 8.32
C SER A 24 -11.42 8.26 9.33
N ILE A 25 -10.79 7.15 8.91
CA ILE A 25 -10.47 6.01 9.77
C ILE A 25 -9.01 6.09 10.23
N ILE A 26 -8.09 6.32 9.28
CA ILE A 26 -6.67 6.52 9.53
C ILE A 26 -6.33 7.97 9.22
N THR A 27 -6.49 8.81 10.25
CA THR A 27 -6.16 10.24 10.17
C THR A 27 -4.64 10.43 10.10
N LYS A 28 -4.18 11.57 9.57
CA LYS A 28 -2.75 11.89 9.56
C LYS A 28 -2.10 11.77 10.95
N PRO A 29 -2.66 12.33 12.04
CA PRO A 29 -2.08 12.14 13.37
C PRO A 29 -1.99 10.68 13.80
N LEU A 30 -2.98 9.84 13.48
CA LEU A 30 -2.93 8.41 13.80
C LEU A 30 -1.86 7.69 12.99
N PHE A 31 -1.72 7.99 11.70
CA PHE A 31 -0.64 7.45 10.85
C PHE A 31 0.75 7.83 11.39
N GLU A 32 0.95 9.11 11.74
CA GLU A 32 2.19 9.59 12.34
C GLU A 32 2.45 8.95 13.71
N GLN A 33 1.41 8.69 14.50
CA GLN A 33 1.54 7.99 15.78
C GLN A 33 1.90 6.52 15.59
N MET A 34 1.29 5.83 14.62
CA MET A 34 1.55 4.40 14.36
C MET A 34 2.95 4.17 13.81
N LEU A 35 3.43 5.06 12.94
CA LEU A 35 4.74 4.95 12.29
C LEU A 35 5.73 6.01 12.83
N LYS A 36 5.79 6.11 14.15
CA LYS A 36 6.43 7.20 14.90
C LYS A 36 7.91 7.40 14.58
N HIS A 37 8.67 6.32 14.46
CA HIS A 37 10.13 6.38 14.29
C HIS A 37 10.61 6.24 12.84
N ARG A 38 9.71 6.14 11.85
CA ARG A 38 10.11 5.92 10.44
C ARG A 38 10.99 7.04 9.86
N ASN A 39 10.90 8.24 10.46
CA ASN A 39 11.64 9.43 10.04
C ASN A 39 12.85 9.73 10.95
N ASP A 40 13.17 8.86 11.89
CA ASP A 40 14.38 9.00 12.70
C ASP A 40 15.62 8.89 11.79
N ALA A 41 16.69 9.61 12.12
CA ALA A 41 17.90 9.68 11.29
C ALA A 41 18.55 8.31 11.02
N ASN A 42 18.32 7.34 11.90
CA ASN A 42 18.83 5.97 11.77
C ASN A 42 18.03 5.11 10.78
N CYS A 43 16.89 5.60 10.28
CA CYS A 43 16.10 4.91 9.27
C CYS A 43 16.52 5.32 7.86
N PRO A 44 17.01 4.40 7.02
CA PRO A 44 17.40 4.72 5.65
C PRO A 44 16.26 5.22 4.76
N ALA A 45 15.00 4.94 5.13
CA ALA A 45 13.82 5.44 4.42
C ALA A 45 13.28 6.76 5.00
N HIS A 46 14.00 7.46 5.88
CA HIS A 46 13.51 8.71 6.48
C HIS A 46 13.03 9.71 5.41
N GLY A 47 11.83 10.26 5.61
CA GLY A 47 11.20 11.20 4.68
C GLY A 47 10.57 10.57 3.43
N PHE A 48 10.72 9.27 3.19
CA PHE A 48 10.15 8.60 2.00
C PHE A 48 8.65 8.30 2.17
N TYR A 49 8.25 7.68 3.28
CA TYR A 49 6.88 7.25 3.50
C TYR A 49 6.02 8.37 4.11
N THR A 50 5.19 8.99 3.28
CA THR A 50 4.30 10.08 3.68
C THR A 50 2.85 9.61 3.81
N TYR A 51 2.07 10.31 4.66
CA TYR A 51 0.64 10.07 4.77
C TYR A 51 -0.07 10.34 3.43
N GLU A 52 0.37 11.38 2.73
CA GLU A 52 -0.18 11.80 1.45
C GLU A 52 -0.01 10.70 0.39
N ALA A 53 1.17 10.08 0.31
CA ALA A 53 1.42 8.96 -0.59
C ALA A 53 0.59 7.73 -0.22
N PHE A 54 0.47 7.40 1.08
CA PHE A 54 -0.39 6.30 1.54
C PHE A 54 -1.86 6.51 1.13
N ILE A 55 -2.41 7.71 1.32
CA ILE A 55 -3.79 8.03 0.93
C ILE A 55 -3.95 8.03 -0.61
N ALA A 56 -2.96 8.55 -1.35
CA ALA A 56 -2.98 8.52 -2.81
C ALA A 56 -2.98 7.09 -3.36
N ALA A 57 -2.07 6.23 -2.87
CA ALA A 57 -1.99 4.83 -3.24
C ALA A 57 -3.28 4.07 -2.88
N ALA A 58 -3.81 4.28 -1.67
CA ALA A 58 -5.04 3.62 -1.25
C ALA A 58 -6.26 4.00 -2.12
N ARG A 59 -6.34 5.24 -2.60
CA ARG A 59 -7.42 5.69 -3.50
C ARG A 59 -7.41 4.98 -4.86
N SER A 60 -6.27 4.46 -5.30
CA SER A 60 -6.20 3.62 -6.51
C SER A 60 -6.85 2.24 -6.31
N ASN A 61 -7.05 1.82 -5.06
CA ASN A 61 -7.69 0.56 -4.67
C ASN A 61 -8.95 0.84 -3.85
N GLY A 62 -10.03 1.29 -4.49
CA GLY A 62 -11.22 1.83 -3.82
C GLY A 62 -11.94 0.93 -2.79
N ALA A 63 -11.62 -0.37 -2.74
CA ALA A 63 -12.15 -1.33 -1.75
C ALA A 63 -11.33 -1.42 -0.45
N PHE A 64 -10.06 -0.98 -0.46
CA PHE A 64 -9.14 -1.07 0.67
C PHE A 64 -9.56 -0.11 1.79
N GLY A 65 -9.81 -0.66 2.99
CA GLY A 65 -10.21 0.11 4.17
C GLY A 65 -11.62 0.70 4.08
N THR A 66 -12.40 0.34 3.06
CA THR A 66 -13.76 0.84 2.81
C THR A 66 -14.81 -0.29 2.79
N THR A 67 -14.38 -1.55 2.93
CA THR A 67 -15.25 -2.73 2.86
C THR A 67 -15.68 -3.21 4.25
N GLY A 68 -16.96 -3.57 4.39
CA GLY A 68 -17.52 -4.08 5.66
C GLY A 68 -17.86 -2.98 6.67
N ASP A 69 -18.07 -3.37 7.94
CA ASP A 69 -18.34 -2.45 9.04
C ASP A 69 -17.09 -1.68 9.49
N ILE A 70 -17.26 -0.69 10.37
CA ILE A 70 -16.15 0.14 10.85
C ILE A 70 -15.05 -0.67 11.55
N THR A 71 -15.41 -1.78 12.20
CA THR A 71 -14.47 -2.66 12.89
C THR A 71 -13.63 -3.43 11.87
N ALA A 72 -14.25 -3.97 10.82
CA ALA A 72 -13.57 -4.65 9.72
C ALA A 72 -12.60 -3.71 9.00
N ARG A 73 -13.03 -2.50 8.68
CA ARG A 73 -12.17 -1.49 8.02
C ARG A 73 -10.97 -1.10 8.87
N LYS A 74 -11.17 -0.82 10.16
CA LYS A 74 -10.07 -0.57 11.11
C LYS A 74 -9.10 -1.75 11.18
N ARG A 75 -9.63 -2.97 11.21
CA ARG A 75 -8.82 -4.20 11.26
C ARG A 75 -8.01 -4.41 9.99
N GLU A 76 -8.59 -4.17 8.82
CA GLU A 76 -7.89 -4.27 7.54
C GLU A 76 -6.69 -3.31 7.48
N ILE A 77 -6.90 -2.04 7.81
CA ILE A 77 -5.83 -1.02 7.83
C ILE A 77 -4.76 -1.39 8.86
N ALA A 78 -5.16 -1.79 10.07
CA ALA A 78 -4.23 -2.19 11.11
C ALA A 78 -3.41 -3.43 10.70
N ALA A 79 -4.04 -4.43 10.08
CA ALA A 79 -3.35 -5.63 9.60
C ALA A 79 -2.38 -5.32 8.46
N PHE A 80 -2.79 -4.49 7.50
CA PHE A 80 -1.93 -4.02 6.42
C PHE A 80 -0.70 -3.29 6.98
N LEU A 81 -0.90 -2.30 7.86
CA LEU A 81 0.18 -1.54 8.46
C LEU A 81 1.07 -2.41 9.35
N ALA A 82 0.51 -3.41 10.06
CA ALA A 82 1.30 -4.32 10.88
C ALA A 82 2.21 -5.22 10.04
N GLN A 83 1.69 -5.84 8.97
CA GLN A 83 2.49 -6.70 8.09
C GLN A 83 3.58 -5.89 7.39
N THR A 84 3.22 -4.75 6.79
CA THR A 84 4.19 -3.89 6.12
C THR A 84 5.21 -3.26 7.08
N SER A 85 4.82 -3.00 8.33
CA SER A 85 5.76 -2.60 9.38
C SER A 85 6.76 -3.70 9.72
N HIS A 86 6.33 -4.96 9.75
CA HIS A 86 7.23 -6.10 9.96
C HIS A 86 8.28 -6.20 8.85
N GLU A 87 7.84 -6.15 7.58
CA GLU A 87 8.71 -6.21 6.39
C GLU A 87 9.76 -5.09 6.34
N THR A 88 9.51 -3.98 7.02
CA THR A 88 10.34 -2.76 6.94
C THR A 88 10.87 -2.31 8.30
N THR A 89 10.83 -3.18 9.31
CA THR A 89 11.13 -2.81 10.69
C THR A 89 12.60 -2.45 10.90
N GLY A 90 12.84 -1.36 11.63
CA GLY A 90 14.12 -1.05 12.25
C GLY A 90 14.15 -1.34 13.75
N GLY A 91 13.13 -2.01 14.28
CA GLY A 91 12.96 -2.21 15.72
C GLY A 91 13.91 -3.25 16.32
N TRP A 92 14.31 -3.02 17.57
CA TRP A 92 15.08 -3.94 18.39
C TRP A 92 14.47 -4.05 19.79
N ALA A 93 14.94 -5.02 20.59
CA ALA A 93 14.31 -5.38 21.86
C ALA A 93 14.18 -4.22 22.87
N THR A 94 15.09 -3.25 22.83
CA THR A 94 15.14 -2.08 23.73
C THR A 94 14.91 -0.76 22.99
N ALA A 95 14.27 -0.80 21.82
CA ALA A 95 14.02 0.40 21.03
C ALA A 95 13.12 1.39 21.80
N PRO A 96 13.35 2.71 21.65
CA PRO A 96 12.42 3.73 22.13
C PRO A 96 10.99 3.41 21.70
N ASP A 97 10.03 3.55 22.61
CA ASP A 97 8.61 3.21 22.40
C ASP A 97 8.33 1.72 22.00
N GLY A 98 9.33 0.84 22.14
CA GLY A 98 9.25 -0.59 21.85
C GLY A 98 9.48 -0.95 20.37
N PRO A 99 9.79 -2.23 20.05
CA PRO A 99 10.19 -2.65 18.70
C PRO A 99 9.10 -2.44 17.64
N TYR A 100 7.83 -2.34 18.04
CA TYR A 100 6.70 -2.23 17.12
C TYR A 100 6.41 -0.80 16.65
N ALA A 101 7.07 0.21 17.23
CA ALA A 101 6.96 1.61 16.81
C ALA A 101 7.94 1.97 15.66
N TRP A 102 8.70 0.99 15.18
CA TRP A 102 9.82 1.14 14.23
C TRP A 102 9.56 0.54 12.85
N GLY A 103 8.29 0.34 12.49
CA GLY A 103 7.90 0.00 11.13
C GLY A 103 8.28 1.11 10.13
N TYR A 104 8.37 0.75 8.84
CA TYR A 104 8.64 1.68 7.74
C TYR A 104 10.03 2.35 7.80
N CYS A 105 10.98 1.75 8.52
CA CYS A 105 12.34 2.26 8.64
C CYS A 105 13.18 2.00 7.37
N PHE A 106 12.86 0.92 6.64
CA PHE A 106 13.50 0.54 5.38
C PHE A 106 12.52 0.59 4.21
N LYS A 107 13.07 0.80 3.01
CA LYS A 107 12.31 0.77 1.73
C LYS A 107 12.85 -0.21 0.69
N GLN A 108 13.94 -0.88 1.02
CA GLN A 108 14.56 -1.89 0.19
C GLN A 108 15.33 -2.89 1.03
N GLU A 109 15.47 -4.11 0.53
CA GLU A 109 16.21 -5.20 1.15
C GLU A 109 17.65 -4.77 1.46
N GLN A 110 18.14 -5.16 2.63
CA GLN A 110 19.44 -4.73 3.15
C GLN A 110 20.56 -5.68 2.74
N GLY A 111 21.80 -5.18 2.75
CA GLY A 111 22.99 -5.96 2.45
C GLY A 111 23.26 -6.10 0.95
N ASN A 112 23.52 -7.34 0.50
CA ASN A 112 23.81 -7.64 -0.90
C ASN A 112 22.83 -8.72 -1.42
N PRO A 113 21.57 -8.34 -1.67
CA PRO A 113 20.56 -9.29 -2.09
C PRO A 113 20.88 -9.87 -3.49
N PRO A 114 20.47 -11.12 -3.77
CA PRO A 114 20.53 -11.67 -5.12
C PRO A 114 19.60 -10.88 -6.05
N ASP A 115 19.65 -11.20 -7.34
CA ASP A 115 18.87 -10.47 -8.33
C ASP A 115 17.38 -10.82 -8.30
N TYR A 116 17.00 -11.92 -7.62
CA TYR A 116 15.62 -12.45 -7.57
C TYR A 116 15.00 -12.60 -8.97
N CYS A 117 15.84 -12.90 -9.95
CA CYS A 117 15.41 -13.21 -11.31
C CYS A 117 15.23 -14.72 -11.45
N VAL A 118 14.03 -15.15 -11.84
CA VAL A 118 13.77 -16.54 -12.24
C VAL A 118 13.28 -16.59 -13.68
N ALA A 119 13.62 -17.67 -14.39
CA ALA A 119 13.16 -17.88 -15.76
C ALA A 119 11.63 -17.89 -15.81
N ASN A 120 11.05 -16.91 -16.51
CA ASN A 120 9.62 -16.77 -16.67
C ASN A 120 9.33 -16.19 -18.07
N GLN A 121 8.48 -16.85 -18.84
CA GLN A 121 8.17 -16.43 -20.22
C GLN A 121 7.28 -15.18 -20.26
N GLN A 122 6.38 -15.02 -19.29
CA GLN A 122 5.46 -13.89 -19.24
C GLN A 122 6.11 -12.64 -18.64
N TRP A 123 7.03 -12.84 -17.70
CA TRP A 123 7.70 -11.79 -16.93
C TRP A 123 9.23 -11.97 -17.02
N PRO A 124 9.82 -11.87 -18.22
CA PRO A 124 11.27 -12.04 -18.38
C PRO A 124 12.02 -10.95 -17.59
N CYS A 125 13.17 -11.32 -17.02
CA CYS A 125 14.00 -10.37 -16.32
C CYS A 125 14.59 -9.35 -17.30
N ALA A 126 14.48 -8.08 -16.99
CA ALA A 126 15.10 -7.01 -17.75
C ALA A 126 16.63 -7.02 -17.53
N PRO A 127 17.45 -6.87 -18.58
CA PRO A 127 18.90 -6.87 -18.46
C PRO A 127 19.41 -5.84 -17.44
N GLY A 128 20.28 -6.26 -16.52
CA GLY A 128 20.88 -5.39 -15.50
C GLY A 128 19.93 -4.96 -14.38
N LYS A 129 18.69 -5.48 -14.33
CA LYS A 129 17.71 -5.17 -13.28
C LYS A 129 17.66 -6.26 -12.22
N LYS A 130 17.37 -5.84 -10.99
CA LYS A 130 17.25 -6.70 -9.81
C LYS A 130 15.88 -6.53 -9.16
N TYR A 131 15.30 -7.63 -8.70
CA TYR A 131 13.95 -7.72 -8.16
C TYR A 131 13.96 -8.08 -6.67
N TYR A 132 14.95 -7.60 -5.91
CA TYR A 132 14.97 -7.71 -4.45
C TYR A 132 13.84 -6.92 -3.80
N GLY A 133 13.63 -7.15 -2.50
CA GLY A 133 12.55 -6.53 -1.74
C GLY A 133 12.57 -5.01 -1.83
N ARG A 134 11.45 -4.39 -2.24
CA ARG A 134 11.26 -2.93 -2.20
C ARG A 134 9.87 -2.56 -1.67
N GLY A 135 9.78 -1.35 -1.13
CA GLY A 135 8.53 -0.77 -0.62
C GLY A 135 7.99 -1.47 0.64
N PRO A 136 6.75 -1.12 1.04
CA PRO A 136 6.17 -1.55 2.31
C PRO A 136 6.01 -3.07 2.47
N ILE A 137 5.73 -3.79 1.38
CA ILE A 137 5.52 -5.24 1.40
C ILE A 137 6.76 -6.04 0.94
N GLN A 138 7.90 -5.36 0.77
CA GLN A 138 9.14 -5.95 0.24
C GLN A 138 8.89 -6.80 -1.01
N ILE A 139 8.17 -6.24 -2.00
CA ILE A 139 7.85 -6.96 -3.24
C ILE A 139 9.14 -7.45 -3.90
N SER A 140 9.18 -8.74 -4.17
CA SER A 140 10.38 -9.45 -4.62
C SER A 140 10.04 -10.35 -5.81
N TYR A 141 11.02 -10.66 -6.65
CA TYR A 141 10.94 -11.45 -7.87
C TYR A 141 10.25 -10.80 -9.08
N ASN A 142 10.82 -11.04 -10.27
CA ASN A 142 10.29 -10.58 -11.56
C ASN A 142 8.82 -10.95 -11.80
N TYR A 143 8.40 -12.15 -11.37
CA TYR A 143 7.02 -12.59 -11.50
C TYR A 143 6.03 -11.90 -10.57
N ASN A 144 6.48 -11.08 -9.61
CA ASN A 144 5.62 -10.19 -8.82
C ASN A 144 5.69 -8.75 -9.35
N TYR A 145 6.90 -8.24 -9.67
CA TYR A 145 7.07 -6.91 -10.25
C TYR A 145 6.30 -6.76 -11.58
N GLY A 146 6.33 -7.78 -12.45
CA GLY A 146 5.61 -7.79 -13.71
C GLY A 146 4.10 -7.57 -13.56
N PRO A 147 3.36 -8.46 -12.87
CA PRO A 147 1.92 -8.29 -12.69
C PRO A 147 1.55 -7.09 -11.82
N ALA A 148 2.35 -6.75 -10.79
CA ALA A 148 2.10 -5.56 -9.98
C ALA A 148 2.17 -4.29 -10.84
N GLY A 149 3.22 -4.14 -11.65
CA GLY A 149 3.38 -3.03 -12.57
C GLY A 149 2.23 -2.94 -13.58
N ARG A 150 1.84 -4.08 -14.17
CA ARG A 150 0.67 -4.13 -15.06
C ARG A 150 -0.61 -3.65 -14.36
N ALA A 151 -0.84 -4.06 -13.12
CA ALA A 151 -2.06 -3.70 -12.38
C ALA A 151 -2.14 -2.20 -12.07
N ILE A 152 -1.01 -1.56 -11.78
CA ILE A 152 -0.95 -0.12 -11.45
C ILE A 152 -0.61 0.79 -12.65
N GLY A 153 -0.43 0.22 -13.84
CA GLY A 153 -0.07 0.98 -15.04
C GLY A 153 1.37 1.52 -15.04
N SER A 154 2.29 0.88 -14.32
CA SER A 154 3.71 1.26 -14.23
C SER A 154 4.61 0.12 -14.73
N ASP A 155 5.66 0.44 -15.48
CA ASP A 155 6.60 -0.56 -16.00
C ASP A 155 7.65 -0.95 -14.94
N LEU A 156 7.19 -1.65 -13.90
CA LEU A 156 8.03 -2.11 -12.79
C LEU A 156 8.96 -3.27 -13.19
N LEU A 157 8.71 -3.97 -14.29
CA LEU A 157 9.58 -5.05 -14.75
C LEU A 157 10.89 -4.48 -15.32
N ASN A 158 10.82 -3.39 -16.08
CA ASN A 158 12.01 -2.68 -16.58
C ASN A 158 12.52 -1.61 -15.62
N ASN A 159 11.67 -1.10 -14.72
CA ASN A 159 12.02 -0.03 -13.77
C ASN A 159 11.70 -0.42 -12.32
N PRO A 160 12.26 -1.52 -11.78
CA PRO A 160 11.92 -1.99 -10.43
C PRO A 160 12.31 -1.00 -9.33
N ASP A 161 13.28 -0.13 -9.58
CA ASP A 161 13.73 0.88 -8.61
C ASP A 161 12.65 1.92 -8.29
N LEU A 162 11.63 2.09 -9.16
CA LEU A 162 10.50 2.98 -8.91
C LEU A 162 9.83 2.69 -7.56
N VAL A 163 9.75 1.43 -7.15
CA VAL A 163 9.16 1.01 -5.86
C VAL A 163 9.93 1.57 -4.64
N ALA A 164 11.18 2.00 -4.83
CA ALA A 164 12.01 2.63 -3.79
C ALA A 164 12.34 4.11 -4.05
N THR A 165 11.88 4.69 -5.17
CA THR A 165 12.11 6.10 -5.52
C THR A 165 10.84 6.92 -5.68
N ASP A 166 9.68 6.27 -5.86
CA ASP A 166 8.36 6.89 -5.85
C ASP A 166 7.54 6.32 -4.68
N PRO A 167 7.07 7.16 -3.74
CA PRO A 167 6.29 6.68 -2.60
C PRO A 167 4.82 6.36 -2.92
N THR A 168 4.29 6.70 -4.11
CA THR A 168 2.88 6.49 -4.52
C THR A 168 2.74 5.35 -5.52
#